data_AF-A0AAX3RJP8-F1
#
_entry.id   AF-A0AAX3RJP8-F1
#
_cell.length_a   1.000
_cell.length_b   1.000
_cell.length_c   1.000
_cell.angle_alpha   90.00
_cell.angle_beta   90.00
_cell.angle_gamma   90.00
#
_symmetry.space_group_name_H-M   'P 1'
#
loop_
_entity.id
_entity.type
_entity.pdbx_description
1 polymer ?
#
loop_
_entity_poly.entity_id
_entity_poly.type
_entity_poly.pdbx_seq_one_letter_code
_entity_poly.pdbx_strand_id
1 'polypeptide(L)'
;MRWRITDAKDYLQAKDYIDTAVIPLINIRVNNYFKMAAEKGEFTQLLSEELERQLKGRVYLLPPYTYVDRNEITVQGLKDLREELITEFPHVVLLTSDESWRAEDALGKMIVTPSIPLEHLNDSLKRKILDERTAEILNVLLQLWSTS
;
A
#
# COMPACT_ATOMS: atom_id res chain seq x y z
N MET A 1 -4.53 -7.06 9.27
CA MET A 1 -5.76 -6.37 9.69
C MET A 1 -6.10 -5.29 8.69
N ARG A 2 -7.37 -4.86 8.62
CA ARG A 2 -7.85 -3.84 7.69
C ARG A 2 -8.62 -2.76 8.44
N TRP A 3 -8.89 -1.63 7.79
CA TRP A 3 -9.68 -0.53 8.33
C TRP A 3 -11.15 -0.90 8.58
N ARG A 4 -11.39 -1.61 9.67
CA ARG A 4 -12.71 -2.10 10.11
C ARG A 4 -12.78 -2.01 11.63
N ILE A 5 -13.99 -1.81 12.16
CA ILE A 5 -14.19 -1.67 13.62
C ILE A 5 -13.72 -2.92 14.38
N THR A 6 -13.94 -4.12 13.82
CA THR A 6 -13.48 -5.38 14.43
C THR A 6 -11.97 -5.41 14.54
N ASP A 7 -11.29 -5.14 13.44
CA ASP A 7 -9.84 -5.19 13.33
C ASP A 7 -9.18 -4.07 14.15
N ALA A 8 -9.79 -2.89 14.25
CA ALA A 8 -9.32 -1.82 15.12
C ALA A 8 -9.37 -2.23 16.61
N LYS A 9 -10.44 -2.91 17.04
CA LYS A 9 -10.53 -3.44 18.42
C LYS A 9 -9.47 -4.49 18.68
N ASP A 10 -9.25 -5.39 17.74
CA ASP A 10 -8.24 -6.44 17.85
C ASP A 10 -6.82 -5.84 17.86
N TYR A 11 -6.56 -4.82 17.02
CA TYR A 11 -5.28 -4.10 17.00
C TYR A 11 -4.94 -3.46 18.35
N LEU A 12 -5.91 -2.80 18.99
CA LEU A 12 -5.70 -2.20 20.32
C LEU A 12 -5.30 -3.23 21.40
N GLN A 13 -5.62 -4.50 21.21
CA GLN A 13 -5.23 -5.59 22.11
C GLN A 13 -3.93 -6.30 21.69
N ALA A 14 -3.51 -6.14 20.44
CA ALA A 14 -2.38 -6.85 19.82
C ALA A 14 -1.33 -5.90 19.23
N LYS A 15 -1.23 -4.68 19.77
CA LYS A 15 -0.39 -3.60 19.25
C LYS A 15 1.09 -4.00 19.11
N ASP A 16 1.57 -4.82 20.04
CA ASP A 16 2.96 -5.32 20.07
C ASP A 16 3.31 -6.25 18.90
N TYR A 17 2.32 -6.83 18.22
CA TYR A 17 2.54 -7.74 17.09
C TYR A 17 2.37 -7.06 15.73
N ILE A 18 1.60 -5.97 15.69
CA ILE A 18 1.22 -5.29 14.45
C ILE A 18 2.03 -4.00 14.33
N ASP A 19 3.20 -4.15 13.74
CA ASP A 19 4.23 -3.11 13.69
C ASP A 19 4.22 -2.28 12.39
N THR A 20 3.46 -2.70 11.37
CA THR A 20 3.55 -2.12 10.03
C THR A 20 2.20 -1.64 9.51
N ALA A 21 2.07 -0.34 9.31
CA ALA A 21 0.99 0.28 8.54
C ALA A 21 1.33 0.30 7.04
N VAL A 22 0.40 -0.14 6.20
CA VAL A 22 0.50 -0.05 4.74
C VAL A 22 -0.59 0.86 4.19
N ILE A 23 -0.20 1.86 3.39
CA ILE A 23 -1.10 2.82 2.77
C ILE A 23 -1.04 2.67 1.25
N PRO A 24 -2.12 2.20 0.60
CA PRO A 24 -2.21 2.19 -0.86
C PRO A 24 -2.35 3.62 -1.40
N LEU A 25 -1.58 4.02 -2.41
CA LEU A 25 -1.77 5.29 -3.12
C LEU A 25 -2.39 5.04 -4.50
N ILE A 26 -3.59 5.57 -4.72
CA ILE A 26 -4.37 5.31 -5.93
C ILE A 26 -4.69 6.61 -6.65
N ASN A 27 -4.24 6.72 -7.91
CA ASN A 27 -4.64 7.81 -8.78
C ASN A 27 -6.07 7.60 -9.28
N ILE A 28 -6.92 8.62 -9.16
CA ILE A 28 -8.34 8.57 -9.57
C ILE A 28 -8.65 9.53 -10.72
N ARG A 29 -7.66 9.82 -11.57
CA ARG A 29 -7.82 10.75 -12.70
C ARG A 29 -8.79 10.21 -13.75
N VAL A 30 -9.81 11.01 -14.07
CA VAL A 30 -10.86 10.68 -15.05
C VAL A 30 -10.75 11.58 -16.29
N ASN A 31 -9.60 11.54 -16.95
CA ASN A 31 -9.38 12.23 -18.23
C ASN A 31 -8.89 11.22 -19.28
N ASN A 32 -8.11 11.66 -20.27
CA ASN A 32 -7.50 10.79 -21.29
C ASN A 32 -6.64 9.64 -20.71
N TYR A 33 -6.28 9.69 -19.42
CA TYR A 33 -5.54 8.66 -18.70
C TYR A 33 -6.42 7.73 -17.84
N PHE A 34 -7.75 7.81 -17.94
CA PHE A 34 -8.68 7.08 -17.07
C PHE A 34 -8.44 5.56 -17.03
N LYS A 35 -8.28 4.92 -18.20
CA LYS A 35 -8.03 3.47 -18.25
C LYS A 35 -6.74 3.09 -17.51
N MET A 36 -5.68 3.89 -17.69
CA MET A 36 -4.40 3.67 -17.03
C MET A 36 -4.50 3.89 -15.52
N ALA A 37 -5.22 4.93 -15.08
CA ALA A 37 -5.45 5.20 -13.66
C ALA A 37 -6.25 4.06 -13.01
N ALA A 38 -7.30 3.58 -13.67
CA ALA A 38 -8.11 2.45 -13.21
C ALA A 38 -7.30 1.14 -13.11
N GLU A 39 -6.50 0.80 -14.13
CA GLU A 39 -5.64 -0.40 -14.11
C GLU A 39 -4.63 -0.36 -12.97
N LYS A 40 -3.91 0.77 -12.82
CA LYS A 40 -2.95 0.95 -11.73
C LYS A 40 -3.61 0.91 -10.35
N GLY A 41 -4.79 1.51 -10.23
CA GLY A 41 -5.58 1.53 -9.00
C GLY A 41 -6.06 0.13 -8.59
N GLU A 42 -6.68 -0.59 -9.53
CA GLU A 42 -7.15 -1.97 -9.31
C GLU A 42 -5.99 -2.87 -8.88
N PHE A 43 -4.87 -2.82 -9.60
CA PHE A 43 -3.69 -3.62 -9.28
C PHE A 43 -3.11 -3.27 -7.90
N THR A 44 -2.96 -1.98 -7.58
CA THR A 44 -2.45 -1.52 -6.27
C THR A 44 -3.36 -2.00 -5.14
N GLN A 45 -4.68 -1.90 -5.32
CA GLN A 45 -5.64 -2.33 -4.31
C GLN A 45 -5.55 -3.85 -4.07
N LEU A 46 -5.64 -4.66 -5.13
CA LEU A 46 -5.56 -6.12 -5.03
C LEU A 46 -4.26 -6.59 -4.41
N LEU A 47 -3.14 -5.97 -4.79
CA LEU A 47 -1.83 -6.29 -4.23
C LEU A 47 -1.74 -5.92 -2.74
N SER A 48 -2.30 -4.78 -2.33
CA SER A 48 -2.31 -4.37 -0.92
C SER A 48 -3.16 -5.32 -0.05
N GLU A 49 -4.29 -5.81 -0.58
CA GLU A 49 -5.14 -6.78 0.09
C GLU A 49 -4.48 -8.15 0.22
N GLU A 50 -3.76 -8.57 -0.82
CA GLU A 50 -3.00 -9.82 -0.83
C GLU A 50 -1.82 -9.76 0.14
N LEU A 51 -1.11 -8.63 0.20
CA LEU A 51 -0.04 -8.39 1.16
C LEU A 51 -0.54 -8.51 2.61
N GLU A 52 -1.67 -7.88 2.94
CA GLU A 52 -2.29 -8.01 4.27
C GLU A 52 -2.71 -9.46 4.57
N ARG A 53 -3.24 -10.17 3.57
CA ARG A 53 -3.66 -11.57 3.71
C ARG A 53 -2.47 -12.48 4.07
N GLN A 54 -1.32 -12.29 3.41
CA GLN A 54 -0.13 -13.10 3.64
C GLN A 54 0.63 -12.70 4.92
N LEU A 55 0.59 -11.42 5.30
CA LEU A 55 1.29 -10.88 6.48
C LEU A 55 0.34 -10.57 7.63
N LYS A 56 -0.72 -11.38 7.73
CA LYS A 56 -1.71 -11.26 8.80
C LYS A 56 -1.01 -11.38 10.16
N GLY A 57 -1.31 -10.42 11.03
CA GLY A 57 -0.74 -10.35 12.37
C GLY A 57 0.47 -9.43 12.50
N ARG A 58 1.03 -8.92 11.39
CA ARG A 58 2.06 -7.86 11.41
C ARG A 58 1.67 -6.60 10.64
N VAL A 59 0.89 -6.76 9.57
CA VAL A 59 0.45 -5.66 8.71
C VAL A 59 -0.96 -5.20 9.06
N TYR A 60 -1.12 -3.88 9.19
CA TYR A 60 -2.40 -3.17 9.19
C TYR A 60 -2.55 -2.42 7.86
N LEU A 61 -3.52 -2.81 7.05
CA LEU A 61 -3.85 -2.18 5.78
C LEU A 61 -4.83 -1.02 6.01
N LEU A 62 -4.38 0.20 5.69
CA LEU A 62 -5.21 1.39 5.72
C LEU A 62 -6.07 1.51 4.46
N PRO A 63 -7.13 2.36 4.50
CA PRO A 63 -7.83 2.75 3.30
C PRO A 63 -6.86 3.39 2.28
N PRO A 64 -7.14 3.28 0.97
CA PRO A 64 -6.34 3.96 -0.02
C PRO A 64 -6.35 5.48 0.16
N TYR A 65 -5.19 6.09 0.07
CA TYR A 65 -5.06 7.53 -0.13
C TYR A 65 -5.21 7.83 -1.62
N THR A 66 -6.27 8.56 -1.99
CA THR A 66 -6.60 8.86 -3.38
C THR A 66 -6.17 10.27 -3.77
N TYR A 67 -5.76 10.45 -5.02
CA TYR A 67 -5.33 11.74 -5.56
C TYR A 67 -5.57 11.82 -7.06
N VAL A 68 -5.64 13.03 -7.60
CA VAL A 68 -5.75 13.27 -9.05
C VAL A 68 -4.37 13.60 -9.65
N ASP A 69 -3.59 14.41 -8.93
CA ASP A 69 -2.31 14.96 -9.35
C ASP A 69 -1.31 14.81 -8.19
N ARG A 70 -0.06 14.47 -8.50
CA ARG A 70 1.04 14.61 -7.54
C ARG A 70 1.47 16.07 -7.56
N ASN A 71 1.12 16.80 -6.50
CA ASN A 71 1.51 18.19 -6.28
C ASN A 71 1.87 18.40 -4.80
N GLU A 72 2.32 19.61 -4.45
CA GLU A 72 2.75 19.93 -3.08
C GLU A 72 1.67 19.68 -2.02
N ILE A 73 0.40 19.93 -2.34
CA ILE A 73 -0.73 19.70 -1.42
C ILE A 73 -0.88 18.20 -1.14
N THR A 74 -0.86 17.38 -2.19
CA THR A 74 -0.95 15.92 -2.05
C THR A 74 0.26 15.35 -1.31
N VAL A 75 1.47 15.85 -1.59
CA VAL A 75 2.68 15.43 -0.86
C VAL A 75 2.57 15.83 0.61
N GLN A 76 2.12 17.04 0.93
CA GLN A 76 1.97 17.49 2.30
C GLN A 76 0.92 16.66 3.06
N GLY A 77 -0.25 16.41 2.45
CA GLY A 77 -1.27 15.57 3.09
C GLY A 77 -0.80 14.13 3.38
N LEU A 78 0.07 13.58 2.54
CA LEU A 78 0.72 12.29 2.81
C LEU A 78 1.76 12.37 3.93
N LYS A 79 2.50 13.48 4.05
CA LYS A 79 3.42 13.72 5.17
C LYS A 79 2.65 13.77 6.48
N ASP A 80 1.58 14.55 6.54
CA ASP A 80 0.75 14.70 7.74
C ASP A 80 0.15 13.35 8.16
N LEU A 81 -0.39 12.58 7.20
CA LEU A 81 -0.90 11.23 7.47
C LEU A 81 0.20 10.30 7.98
N ARG A 82 1.39 10.36 7.40
CA ARG A 82 2.52 9.55 7.84
C ARG A 82 2.96 9.93 9.26
N GLU A 83 3.03 11.22 9.57
CA GLU A 83 3.41 11.74 10.90
C GLU A 83 2.44 11.25 11.99
N GLU A 84 1.15 11.21 11.70
CA GLU A 84 0.16 10.59 12.59
C GLU A 84 0.49 9.11 12.82
N LEU A 85 0.73 8.35 11.74
CA LEU A 85 0.87 6.89 11.82
C LEU A 85 2.16 6.43 12.48
N ILE A 86 3.28 7.14 12.32
CA ILE A 86 4.55 6.76 12.95
C ILE A 86 4.49 6.83 14.49
N THR A 87 3.49 7.49 15.08
CA THR A 87 3.30 7.51 16.53
C THR A 87 2.72 6.19 17.06
N GLU A 88 2.02 5.44 16.19
CA GLU A 88 1.29 4.22 16.54
C GLU A 88 1.92 2.96 15.91
N PHE A 89 2.58 3.12 14.76
CA PHE A 89 3.21 2.06 13.99
C PHE A 89 4.72 2.32 13.82
N PRO A 90 5.59 1.40 14.28
CA PRO A 90 7.03 1.45 14.02
C PRO A 90 7.40 1.62 12.53
N HIS A 91 6.60 1.02 11.65
CA HIS A 91 6.81 1.09 10.21
C HIS A 91 5.57 1.60 9.48
N VAL A 92 5.79 2.59 8.61
CA VAL A 92 4.78 3.10 7.68
C VAL A 92 5.30 2.93 6.26
N VAL A 93 4.56 2.18 5.45
CA VAL A 93 4.92 1.84 4.07
C VAL A 93 3.85 2.35 3.12
N LEU A 94 4.28 3.13 2.13
CA LEU A 94 3.42 3.56 1.02
C LEU A 94 3.54 2.56 -0.14
N LEU A 95 2.42 2.11 -0.70
CA LEU A 95 2.39 1.15 -1.81
C LEU A 95 1.66 1.75 -3.01
N THR A 96 2.28 1.75 -4.19
CA THR A 96 1.66 2.29 -5.40
C THR A 96 2.20 1.68 -6.70
N SER A 97 1.39 1.73 -7.75
CA SER A 97 1.82 1.50 -9.13
C SER A 97 1.97 2.77 -9.98
N ASP A 98 1.87 3.95 -9.36
CA ASP A 98 2.24 5.19 -10.03
C ASP A 98 3.73 5.51 -9.81
N GLU A 99 4.50 5.45 -10.90
CA GLU A 99 5.94 5.71 -10.91
C GLU A 99 6.29 7.16 -10.61
N SER A 100 5.32 8.08 -10.74
CA SER A 100 5.51 9.50 -10.43
C SER A 100 5.96 9.74 -8.98
N TRP A 101 5.71 8.80 -8.08
CA TRP A 101 6.08 8.86 -6.68
C TRP A 101 7.49 8.38 -6.35
N ARG A 102 8.17 7.67 -7.27
CA ARG A 102 9.50 7.07 -7.01
C ARG A 102 10.56 8.08 -6.54
N ALA A 103 10.41 9.36 -6.90
CA ALA A 103 11.36 10.42 -6.57
C ALA A 103 11.07 11.15 -5.25
N GLU A 104 10.06 10.72 -4.47
CA GLU A 104 9.63 11.43 -3.26
C GLU A 104 10.21 10.80 -1.98
N ASP A 105 11.49 11.01 -1.74
CA ASP A 105 12.21 10.47 -0.58
C ASP A 105 11.67 11.02 0.76
N ALA A 106 11.03 12.21 0.75
CA ALA A 106 10.52 12.86 1.95
C ALA A 106 9.33 12.11 2.60
N LEU A 107 8.74 11.14 1.90
CA LEU A 107 7.62 10.33 2.40
C LEU A 107 8.06 9.03 3.08
N GLY A 108 9.36 8.82 3.26
CA GLY A 108 9.90 7.62 3.90
C GLY A 108 9.79 6.38 3.01
N LYS A 109 9.45 5.22 3.60
CA LYS A 109 9.50 3.96 2.85
C LYS A 109 8.34 3.87 1.87
N MET A 110 8.69 3.92 0.58
CA MET A 110 7.76 3.73 -0.52
C MET A 110 8.12 2.53 -1.37
N ILE A 111 7.11 1.77 -1.76
CA ILE A 111 7.19 0.63 -2.65
C ILE A 111 6.42 0.97 -3.91
N VAL A 112 7.17 1.20 -4.99
CA VAL A 112 6.63 1.47 -6.32
C VAL A 112 6.78 0.22 -7.18
N THR A 113 5.66 -0.38 -7.54
CA THR A 113 5.61 -1.65 -8.29
C THR A 113 4.88 -1.46 -9.62
N PRO A 114 5.44 -1.92 -10.75
CA PRO A 114 4.78 -1.77 -12.04
C PRO A 114 3.44 -2.53 -12.05
N SER A 115 2.38 -1.88 -12.54
CA SER A 115 1.08 -2.54 -12.71
C SER A 115 1.15 -3.59 -13.81
N ILE A 116 0.38 -4.66 -13.64
CA ILE A 116 0.13 -5.67 -14.67
C ILE A 116 -1.36 -5.61 -15.00
N PRO A 117 -1.77 -5.52 -16.28
CA PRO A 117 -3.17 -5.59 -16.66
C PRO A 117 -3.78 -6.92 -16.22
N LEU A 118 -4.81 -6.88 -15.37
CA LEU A 118 -5.47 -8.09 -14.85
C LEU A 118 -6.80 -8.39 -15.55
N GLU A 119 -7.33 -7.46 -16.35
CA GLU A 119 -8.68 -7.49 -16.95
C GLU A 119 -9.03 -8.84 -17.62
N HIS A 120 -8.10 -9.41 -18.39
CA HIS A 120 -8.33 -10.63 -19.18
C HIS A 120 -7.80 -11.91 -18.54
N LEU A 121 -7.26 -11.83 -17.31
CA LEU A 121 -6.68 -12.98 -16.64
C LEU A 121 -7.74 -13.75 -15.85
N ASN A 122 -7.63 -15.07 -15.84
CA ASN A 122 -8.45 -15.89 -14.94
C ASN A 122 -7.97 -15.73 -13.48
N ASP A 123 -8.82 -16.09 -12.53
CA ASP A 123 -8.55 -15.87 -11.10
C ASP A 123 -7.31 -16.61 -10.59
N SER A 124 -7.05 -17.81 -11.11
CA SER A 124 -5.86 -18.59 -10.74
C SER A 124 -4.56 -17.87 -11.13
N LEU A 125 -4.51 -17.33 -12.35
CA LEU A 125 -3.36 -16.60 -12.85
C LEU A 125 -3.23 -15.22 -12.17
N LYS A 126 -4.34 -14.51 -11.93
CA LYS A 126 -4.35 -13.28 -11.13
C LYS A 126 -3.72 -13.51 -9.77
N ARG A 127 -4.17 -14.56 -9.06
CA ARG A 127 -3.65 -14.90 -7.73
C ARG A 127 -2.17 -15.23 -7.77
N LYS A 128 -1.72 -16.04 -8.75
CA LYS A 128 -0.30 -16.36 -8.91
C LYS A 128 0.55 -15.10 -9.09
N ILE A 129 0.11 -14.16 -9.94
CA ILE A 129 0.81 -12.88 -10.16
C ILE A 129 0.86 -12.06 -8.87
N LEU A 130 -0.25 -11.95 -8.15
CA LEU A 130 -0.30 -11.22 -6.88
C LEU A 130 0.59 -11.87 -5.81
N ASP A 131 0.63 -13.21 -5.75
CA ASP A 131 1.50 -13.96 -4.85
C ASP A 131 2.99 -13.68 -5.15
N GLU A 132 3.39 -13.72 -6.43
CA GLU A 132 4.75 -13.40 -6.87
C GLU A 132 5.14 -11.96 -6.50
N ARG A 133 4.25 -10.99 -6.77
CA ARG A 133 4.48 -9.57 -6.43
C ARG A 133 4.51 -9.34 -4.92
N THR A 134 3.71 -10.06 -4.16
CA THR A 134 3.71 -9.99 -2.70
C THR A 134 5.01 -10.54 -2.12
N ALA A 135 5.56 -11.62 -2.70
CA ALA A 135 6.85 -12.16 -2.29
C ALA A 135 8.01 -11.18 -2.53
N GLU A 136 7.99 -10.43 -3.65
CA GLU A 136 8.96 -9.35 -3.89
C GLU A 136 8.88 -8.26 -2.81
N ILE A 137 7.66 -7.85 -2.45
CA ILE A 137 7.42 -6.85 -1.39
C ILE A 137 7.88 -7.38 -0.02
N LEU A 138 7.62 -8.65 0.28
CA LEU A 138 8.03 -9.27 1.54
C LEU A 138 9.54 -9.18 1.76
N ASN A 139 10.34 -9.38 0.72
CA ASN A 139 11.80 -9.23 0.82
C ASN A 139 12.20 -7.81 1.25
N VAL A 140 11.49 -6.80 0.74
CA VAL A 140 11.70 -5.39 1.13
C VAL A 140 11.29 -5.14 2.59
N LEU A 141 10.18 -5.75 3.04
CA LEU A 141 9.71 -5.62 4.42
C LEU A 141 10.63 -6.33 5.42
N LEU A 142 11.17 -7.50 5.09
CA LEU A 142 12.15 -8.19 5.93
C LEU A 142 13.43 -7.35 6.14
N GLN A 143 13.87 -6.62 5.12
CA GLN A 143 14.98 -5.67 5.25
C GLN A 143 14.63 -4.49 6.15
N LEU A 144 13.40 -3.97 6.03
CA LEU A 144 12.91 -2.90 6.90
C LEU A 144 12.91 -3.33 8.37
N TRP A 145 12.37 -4.52 8.66
CA TRP A 145 12.26 -5.06 10.02
C TRP A 145 13.59 -5.47 10.66
N SER A 146 14.60 -5.82 9.86
CA SER A 146 15.93 -6.20 10.37
C SER A 146 16.82 -5.01 10.72
N THR A 147 16.47 -3.80 10.25
CA THR A 147 17.21 -2.56 10.52
C THR A 147 16.64 -1.80 11.72
N SER A 148 15.66 -2.38 12.41
CA SER A 148 14.86 -1.76 13.47
C SER A 148 15.18 -2.30 14.84
#